data_AF-A0A536VKR6-F1
#
_entry.id   AF-A0A536VKR6-F1
#
_cell.length_a   1.000
_cell.length_b   1.000
_cell.length_c   1.000
_cell.angle_alpha   90.00
_cell.angle_beta   90.00
_cell.angle_gamma   90.00
#
_symmetry.space_group_name_H-M   'P 1'
#
loop_
_entity.id
_entity.type
_entity.pdbx_description
1 polymer ?
#
loop_
_entity_poly.entity_id
_entity_poly.type
_entity_poly.pdbx_seq_one_letter_code
_entity_poly.pdbx_strand_id
1 'polypeptide(L)'
;MAPANNADSNLAAVVADLAPTGKLRAAINFGNPVLAAKDAATGEARGVSVDLARELGRRLLVPVELVNYDAAGKVVEALKSGAW
;
A
#
# COMPACT_ATOMS: atom_id res chain seq x y z
N MET A 1 -20.13 6.82 31.67
CA MET A 1 -18.95 6.52 30.82
C MET A 1 -19.47 5.84 29.57
N ALA A 2 -19.51 6.53 28.44
CA ALA A 2 -19.96 5.93 27.18
C ALA A 2 -18.99 4.80 26.77
N PRO A 3 -19.47 3.69 26.17
CA PRO A 3 -18.56 2.67 25.69
C PRO A 3 -17.63 3.29 24.65
N ALA A 4 -16.33 3.03 24.76
CA ALA A 4 -15.40 3.36 23.69
C ALA A 4 -15.94 2.70 22.40
N ASN A 5 -16.11 3.51 21.36
CA ASN A 5 -16.69 3.10 20.10
C ASN A 5 -15.81 1.99 19.48
N ASN A 6 -16.34 0.76 19.38
CA ASN A 6 -15.60 -0.42 18.89
C ASN A 6 -15.02 -0.25 17.47
N ALA A 7 -15.54 0.69 16.68
CA ALA A 7 -15.01 1.01 15.35
C ALA A 7 -13.66 1.74 15.41
N ASP A 8 -13.47 2.62 16.40
CA ASP A 8 -12.25 3.42 16.53
C ASP A 8 -11.09 2.55 17.05
N SER A 9 -11.36 1.61 17.95
CA SER A 9 -10.38 0.64 18.43
C SER A 9 -9.97 -0.36 17.34
N ASN A 10 -10.90 -0.77 16.48
CA ASN A 10 -10.60 -1.65 15.35
C ASN A 10 -9.74 -0.95 14.29
N LEU A 11 -10.03 0.32 13.97
CA LEU A 11 -9.21 1.09 13.02
C LEU A 11 -7.77 1.26 13.53
N ALA A 12 -7.59 1.59 14.81
CA ALA A 12 -6.27 1.74 15.40
C ALA A 12 -5.45 0.43 15.32
N ALA A 13 -6.07 -0.72 15.57
CA ALA A 13 -5.43 -2.02 15.43
C ALA A 13 -5.02 -2.30 13.98
N VAL A 14 -5.90 -2.04 13.01
CA VAL A 14 -5.60 -2.22 11.58
C VAL A 14 -4.47 -1.31 11.12
N VAL A 15 -4.42 -0.06 11.58
CA VAL A 15 -3.34 0.87 11.26
C VAL A 15 -2.01 0.40 11.86
N ALA A 16 -2.02 -0.12 13.11
CA ALA A 16 -0.83 -0.68 13.73
C ALA A 16 -0.28 -1.88 12.95
N ASP A 17 -1.16 -2.73 12.40
CA ASP A 17 -0.76 -3.90 11.61
C ASP A 17 -0.27 -3.55 10.20
N LEU A 18 -0.99 -2.68 9.49
CA LEU A 18 -0.74 -2.40 8.06
C LEU A 18 0.20 -1.21 7.83
N ALA A 19 0.29 -0.28 8.77
CA ALA A 19 1.11 0.93 8.67
C ALA A 19 1.91 1.20 9.97
N PRO A 20 2.66 0.21 10.50
CA PRO A 20 3.39 0.33 11.77
C PRO A 20 4.43 1.46 11.79
N THR A 21 4.84 1.97 10.62
CA THR A 21 5.79 3.08 10.46
C THR A 21 5.10 4.42 10.20
N GLY A 22 3.77 4.49 10.35
CA GLY A 22 2.96 5.68 10.08
C GLY A 22 2.60 5.88 8.61
N LYS A 23 2.91 4.92 7.72
CA LYS A 23 2.54 4.91 6.31
C LYS A 23 2.23 3.50 5.82
N LEU A 24 1.27 3.39 4.90
CA LEU A 24 1.00 2.16 4.18
C LEU A 24 2.01 2.02 3.04
N ARG A 25 2.82 0.96 3.07
CA ARG A 25 3.76 0.63 1.99
C ARG A 25 3.10 -0.40 1.07
N ALA A 26 3.14 -0.16 -0.24
CA ALA A 26 2.56 -1.05 -1.23
C ALA A 26 3.56 -1.34 -2.35
N ALA A 27 3.95 -2.60 -2.48
CA ALA A 27 4.74 -3.05 -3.62
C ALA A 27 3.89 -3.08 -4.90
N ILE A 28 4.35 -2.37 -5.93
CA ILE A 28 3.69 -2.28 -7.24
C ILE A 28 4.50 -3.09 -8.25
N ASN A 29 3.88 -4.16 -8.76
CA ASN A 29 4.47 -5.05 -9.75
C ASN A 29 4.07 -4.64 -11.17
N PHE A 30 4.97 -4.00 -11.91
CA PHE A 30 4.78 -3.65 -13.32
C PHE A 30 4.90 -4.84 -14.27
N GLY A 31 5.39 -5.99 -13.80
CA GLY A 31 5.41 -7.24 -14.57
C GLY A 31 4.01 -7.80 -14.85
N ASN A 32 2.95 -7.24 -14.23
CA ASN A 32 1.57 -7.50 -14.58
C ASN A 32 0.89 -6.22 -15.09
N PRO A 33 0.88 -5.97 -16.42
CA PRO A 33 0.35 -4.73 -17.00
C PRO A 33 -1.17 -4.55 -16.86
N VAL A 34 -1.90 -5.62 -16.52
CA VAL A 34 -3.33 -5.53 -16.17
C VAL A 34 -3.51 -4.80 -14.83
N LEU A 35 -2.55 -4.94 -13.92
CA LEU A 35 -2.63 -4.43 -12.56
C LEU A 35 -1.99 -3.05 -12.39
N ALA A 36 -0.84 -2.83 -13.02
CA ALA A 36 -0.10 -1.58 -12.90
C ALA A 36 0.80 -1.30 -14.09
N ALA A 37 1.02 -0.02 -14.38
CA ALA A 37 1.98 0.48 -15.36
C ALA A 37 2.61 1.79 -14.88
N LYS A 38 3.72 2.19 -15.51
CA LYS A 38 4.23 3.56 -15.40
C LYS A 38 3.52 4.45 -16.41
N ASP A 39 3.10 5.62 -15.99
CA ASP A 39 2.65 6.66 -16.88
C ASP A 39 3.83 7.16 -17.74
N ALA A 40 3.63 7.25 -19.05
CA ALA A 40 4.71 7.56 -19.98
C ALA A 40 5.18 9.02 -19.91
N ALA A 41 4.31 9.95 -19.49
CA ALA A 41 4.62 11.36 -19.43
C ALA A 41 5.26 11.75 -18.10
N THR A 42 4.76 11.17 -16.99
CA THR A 42 5.17 11.54 -15.63
C THR A 42 6.12 10.53 -14.98
N GLY A 43 6.15 9.29 -15.47
CA GLY A 43 6.88 8.18 -14.84
C GLY A 43 6.21 7.61 -13.59
N GLU A 44 5.06 8.15 -13.17
CA GLU A 44 4.35 7.71 -11.97
C GLU A 44 3.67 6.36 -12.14
N ALA A 45 3.52 5.61 -11.05
CA ALA A 45 2.75 4.38 -11.04
C ALA A 45 1.25 4.67 -11.19
N ARG A 46 0.57 3.91 -12.06
CA ARG A 46 -0.89 3.96 -12.26
C ARG A 46 -1.47 2.55 -12.42
N GLY A 47 -2.79 2.42 -12.31
CA GLY A 47 -3.54 1.18 -12.51
C GLY A 47 -4.25 0.70 -11.25
N VAL A 48 -5.02 -0.39 -11.38
CA VAL A 48 -5.92 -0.86 -10.31
C VAL A 48 -5.21 -1.14 -8.98
N SER A 49 -4.00 -1.71 -8.99
CA SER A 49 -3.26 -1.95 -7.74
C SER A 49 -2.85 -0.65 -7.05
N VAL A 50 -2.52 0.38 -7.82
CA VAL A 50 -2.15 1.71 -7.30
C VAL A 50 -3.37 2.41 -6.72
N ASP A 51 -4.50 2.35 -7.42
CA ASP A 51 -5.75 2.98 -6.96
C ASP A 51 -6.26 2.32 -5.68
N LEU A 52 -6.18 0.99 -5.58
CA LEU A 52 -6.53 0.26 -4.36
C LEU A 52 -5.61 0.61 -3.19
N ALA A 53 -4.30 0.72 -3.41
CA ALA A 53 -3.36 1.13 -2.36
C ALA A 53 -3.67 2.54 -1.84
N ARG A 54 -3.89 3.49 -2.75
CA ARG A 54 -4.26 4.88 -2.42
C ARG A 54 -5.58 4.96 -1.67
N GLU A 55 -6.61 4.24 -2.12
CA GLU A 55 -7.91 4.22 -1.46
C GLU A 55 -7.85 3.56 -0.08
N LEU A 56 -7.05 2.50 0.08
CA LEU A 56 -6.82 1.88 1.39
C LEU A 56 -6.16 2.86 2.34
N GLY A 57 -5.08 3.55 1.94
CA GLY A 57 -4.45 4.57 2.76
C GLY A 57 -5.40 5.70 3.14
N ARG A 58 -6.24 6.16 2.21
CA ARG A 58 -7.27 7.17 2.48
C ARG A 58 -8.27 6.70 3.55
N ARG A 59 -8.72 5.45 3.52
CA ARG A 59 -9.62 4.88 4.53
C ARG A 59 -8.94 4.68 5.88
N LEU A 60 -7.65 4.36 5.86
CA LEU A 60 -6.83 4.19 7.05
C LEU A 60 -6.29 5.51 7.63
N LEU A 61 -6.53 6.64 6.94
CA LEU A 61 -6.02 7.97 7.31
C LEU A 61 -4.49 8.02 7.43
N VAL A 62 -3.79 7.24 6.60
CA VAL A 62 -2.32 7.21 6.54
C VAL A 62 -1.81 7.51 5.13
N PRO A 63 -0.64 8.14 4.98
CA PRO A 63 0.00 8.30 3.69
C PRO A 63 0.35 6.93 3.07
N VAL A 64 0.43 6.90 1.73
CA VAL A 64 0.77 5.71 0.95
C VAL A 64 2.12 5.92 0.27
N GLU A 65 3.01 4.95 0.44
CA GLU A 65 4.28 4.84 -0.27
C GLU A 65 4.20 3.68 -1.26
N LEU A 66 4.38 3.97 -2.54
CA LEU A 66 4.41 2.97 -3.59
C LEU A 66 5.87 2.56 -3.84
N VAL A 67 6.18 1.28 -3.67
CA VAL A 67 7.50 0.73 -3.93
C VAL A 67 7.46 -0.06 -5.23
N ASN A 68 8.23 0.40 -6.21
CA ASN A 68 8.07 -0.03 -7.60
C ASN A 68 8.98 -1.22 -7.95
N TYR A 69 8.40 -2.22 -8.61
CA TYR A 69 9.09 -3.45 -9.03
C TYR A 69 8.74 -3.82 -10.47
N ASP A 70 9.74 -4.27 -11.24
CA ASP A 70 9.51 -4.69 -12.64
C ASP A 70 8.97 -6.12 -12.77
N ALA A 71 8.99 -6.92 -11.71
CA ALA A 71 8.55 -8.31 -11.73
C ALA A 71 8.11 -8.82 -10.35
N ALA A 72 7.19 -9.77 -10.34
CA ALA A 72 6.67 -10.40 -9.11
C ALA A 72 7.79 -11.04 -8.27
N GLY A 73 8.76 -11.71 -8.92
CA GLY A 73 9.90 -12.31 -8.22
C GLY A 73 10.70 -11.30 -7.40
N LYS A 74 10.85 -10.05 -7.88
CA LYS A 74 11.55 -9.00 -7.15
C LYS A 74 10.78 -8.56 -5.90
N VAL A 75 9.44 -8.55 -5.96
CA VAL A 75 8.59 -8.28 -4.79
C VAL A 75 8.79 -9.37 -3.73
N VAL A 76 8.79 -10.64 -4.15
CA VAL A 76 9.02 -11.77 -3.24
C VAL A 76 10.40 -11.71 -2.59
N GLU A 77 11.44 -11.38 -3.35
CA GLU A 77 12.79 -11.20 -2.81
C GLU A 77 12.87 -10.06 -1.79
N ALA A 78 12.15 -8.95 -2.03
CA ALA A 78 12.11 -7.81 -1.12
C ALA A 78 11.45 -8.12 0.24
N LEU A 79 10.63 -9.18 0.34
CA LEU A 79 10.07 -9.63 1.62
C LEU A 79 11.17 -9.99 2.63
N LYS A 80 12.29 -10.55 2.16
CA LYS A 80 13.39 -11.03 3.02
C LYS A 80 14.07 -9.90 3.81
N SER A 81 14.02 -8.68 3.28
CA SER A 81 14.65 -7.49 3.87
C SER A 81 13.63 -6.40 4.27
N GLY A 82 12.33 -6.64 4.11
CA GLY A 82 11.30 -5.63 4.36
C GLY A 82 11.39 -4.42 3.41
N ALA A 83 11.97 -4.60 2.22
CA ALA A 83 12.24 -3.55 1.26
C ALA A 83 11.03 -3.20 0.36
N TRP A 84 9.81 -3.62 0.73
CA TRP A 84 8.57 -3.43 -0.03
C TRP A 84 7.65 -2.36 0.51
#